data_AF-A0A7C5Q3F2-F1
#
_entry.id   AF-A0A7C5Q3F2-F1
#
_cell.length_a   1.000
_cell.length_b   1.000
_cell.length_c   1.000
_cell.angle_alpha   90.00
_cell.angle_beta   90.00
_cell.angle_gamma   90.00
#
_symmetry.space_group_name_H-M   'P 1'
#
loop_
_entity.id
_entity.type
_entity.pdbx_description
1 polymer ?
#
loop_
_entity_poly.entity_id
_entity_poly.type
_entity_poly.pdbx_seq_one_letter_code
_entity_poly.pdbx_strand_id
1 'polypeptide(L)'
;MFKTNLLIFLFVLGLSPSVSFAKEEYDTGIRYLHVQKGQTLHNIIKRLYPNRKKQWPKITRDIIRKNPHAFINNDPTRMKAGVRLTLPQKAVVRLVPSKPWHRKQVGTVAESEGSVIAVDKRKVSRKLSMGQPVYLGDKVITGEKGYVRLHMIDDAV
;
A
#
# COMPACT_ATOMS: atom_id res chain seq x y z
N MET A 1 34.85 -71.47 14.05
CA MET A 1 34.81 -70.83 15.38
C MET A 1 34.15 -69.46 15.21
N PHE A 2 33.15 -69.19 16.05
CA PHE A 2 32.09 -68.18 15.91
C PHE A 2 32.54 -66.70 15.92
N LYS A 3 31.61 -65.84 15.44
CA LYS A 3 31.36 -64.42 15.80
C LYS A 3 32.20 -63.35 15.06
N THR A 4 31.66 -62.22 14.62
CA THR A 4 30.40 -61.51 14.95
C THR A 4 30.06 -60.53 13.83
N ASN A 5 28.79 -60.48 13.40
CA ASN A 5 28.27 -59.41 12.53
C ASN A 5 28.15 -58.11 13.35
N LEU A 6 28.85 -57.06 12.94
CA LEU A 6 28.72 -55.72 13.49
C LEU A 6 27.56 -55.01 12.78
N LEU A 7 26.38 -54.97 13.42
CA LEU A 7 25.22 -54.22 12.95
C LEU A 7 25.30 -52.79 13.52
N ILE A 8 25.64 -51.81 12.69
CA ILE A 8 25.63 -50.39 13.07
C ILE A 8 24.21 -49.86 12.83
N PHE A 9 23.47 -49.58 13.90
CA PHE A 9 22.23 -48.80 13.84
C PHE A 9 22.59 -47.31 13.71
N LEU A 10 22.39 -46.75 12.52
CA LEU A 10 22.56 -45.32 12.26
C LEU A 10 21.27 -44.58 12.67
N PHE A 11 21.28 -43.94 13.83
CA PHE A 11 20.16 -43.12 14.31
C PHE A 11 20.22 -41.74 13.62
N VAL A 12 19.49 -41.58 12.52
CA VAL A 12 19.37 -40.29 11.81
C VAL A 12 18.38 -39.41 12.59
N LEU A 13 18.90 -38.59 13.50
CA LEU A 13 18.15 -37.51 14.15
C LEU A 13 17.76 -36.46 13.10
N GLY A 14 16.47 -36.41 12.77
CA GLY A 14 15.89 -35.39 11.91
C GLY A 14 15.92 -34.01 12.55
N LEU A 15 16.92 -33.20 12.20
CA LEU A 15 16.88 -31.75 12.38
C LEU A 15 16.17 -31.12 11.18
N SER A 16 14.85 -30.99 11.28
CA SER A 16 14.09 -30.10 10.40
C SER A 16 14.44 -28.65 10.78
N PRO A 17 15.03 -27.81 9.90
CA PRO A 17 15.10 -26.39 10.16
C PRO A 17 13.69 -25.83 10.10
N SER A 18 13.12 -25.46 11.24
CA SER A 18 11.92 -24.64 11.32
C SER A 18 12.24 -23.30 10.67
N VAL A 19 11.88 -23.14 9.39
CA VAL A 19 11.95 -21.85 8.71
C VAL A 19 10.88 -20.96 9.34
N SER A 20 11.30 -20.16 10.31
CA SER A 20 10.47 -19.12 10.89
C SER A 20 10.31 -18.01 9.84
N PHE A 21 9.27 -18.10 9.03
CA PHE A 21 8.84 -16.98 8.19
C PHE A 21 8.35 -15.86 9.12
N ALA A 22 9.23 -14.89 9.36
CA ALA A 22 8.84 -13.63 9.98
C ALA A 22 7.69 -13.04 9.13
N LYS A 23 6.53 -12.84 9.77
CA LYS A 23 5.37 -12.18 9.19
C LYS A 23 5.71 -10.71 8.98
N GLU A 24 6.34 -10.38 7.86
CA GLU A 24 6.53 -9.00 7.44
C GLU A 24 5.16 -8.43 7.03
N GLU A 25 4.49 -7.79 7.99
CA GLU A 25 3.33 -6.96 7.72
C GLU A 25 3.80 -5.71 6.96
N TYR A 26 3.76 -5.78 5.62
CA TYR A 26 4.09 -4.65 4.77
C TYR A 26 3.12 -3.49 5.03
N ASP A 27 3.54 -2.46 5.78
CA ASP A 27 2.81 -1.20 5.87
C ASP A 27 2.88 -0.46 4.52
N THR A 28 1.92 -0.79 3.65
CA THR A 28 1.71 -0.16 2.34
C THR A 28 1.45 1.36 2.42
N GLY A 29 1.31 1.92 3.63
CA GLY A 29 1.15 3.34 3.92
C GLY A 29 2.46 4.13 3.99
N ILE A 30 3.60 3.49 4.27
CA ILE A 30 4.89 4.19 4.41
C ILE A 30 5.54 4.36 3.04
N ARG A 31 5.64 5.62 2.59
CA ARG A 31 6.30 5.95 1.33
C ARG A 31 7.71 6.45 1.61
N TYR A 32 8.68 5.82 0.98
CA TYR A 32 10.07 6.24 1.01
C TYR A 32 10.44 6.97 -0.27
N LEU A 33 11.22 8.05 -0.14
CA LEU A 33 11.76 8.79 -1.28
C LEU A 33 13.26 9.00 -1.11
N HIS A 34 14.04 8.63 -2.13
CA HIS A 34 15.47 8.95 -2.19
C HIS A 34 15.69 10.35 -2.76
N VAL A 35 16.35 11.21 -1.98
CA VAL A 35 16.59 12.60 -2.36
C VAL A 35 17.69 12.67 -3.42
N GLN A 36 17.39 13.29 -4.55
CA GLN A 36 18.37 13.53 -5.61
C GLN A 36 19.13 14.85 -5.40
N LYS A 37 20.32 14.98 -5.97
CA LYS A 37 21.09 16.24 -5.94
C LYS A 37 20.27 17.36 -6.58
N GLY A 38 20.20 18.52 -5.92
CA GLY A 38 19.40 19.67 -6.38
C GLY A 38 17.89 19.57 -6.12
N GLN A 39 17.41 18.45 -5.55
CA GLN A 39 16.02 18.34 -5.13
C GLN A 39 15.78 19.13 -3.84
N THR A 40 14.70 19.90 -3.78
CA THR A 40 14.30 20.67 -2.59
C THR A 40 13.05 20.07 -1.95
N LEU A 41 12.89 20.27 -0.65
CA LEU A 41 11.68 19.84 0.06
C LEU A 41 10.41 20.47 -0.53
N HIS A 42 10.49 21.74 -0.95
CA HIS A 42 9.39 22.44 -1.63
C HIS A 42 8.96 21.71 -2.90
N ASN A 43 9.90 21.33 -3.78
CA ASN A 43 9.59 20.66 -5.05
C ASN A 43 9.01 19.26 -4.82
N ILE A 44 9.51 18.54 -3.81
CA ILE A 44 8.95 17.25 -3.38
C ILE A 44 7.49 17.46 -2.95
N ILE A 45 7.21 18.42 -2.08
CA ILE A 45 5.86 18.67 -1.57
C ILE A 45 4.92 19.11 -2.70
N LYS A 46 5.37 20.00 -3.58
CA LYS A 46 4.62 20.47 -4.75
C LYS A 46 4.21 19.31 -5.67
N ARG A 47 5.14 18.39 -5.96
CA ARG A 47 4.90 17.23 -6.83
C ARG A 47 4.04 16.17 -6.15
N LEU A 48 4.23 15.92 -4.86
CA LEU A 48 3.55 14.83 -4.16
C LEU A 48 2.19 15.23 -3.60
N TYR A 49 1.99 16.49 -3.22
CA TYR A 49 0.77 16.98 -2.58
C TYR A 49 0.16 18.21 -3.32
N PRO A 50 0.01 18.18 -4.65
CA PRO A 50 -0.42 19.36 -5.43
C PRO A 50 -1.80 19.90 -5.01
N ASN A 51 -2.70 19.02 -4.56
CA ASN A 51 -4.07 19.37 -4.19
C ASN A 51 -4.23 19.74 -2.70
N ARG A 52 -3.14 19.81 -1.94
CA ARG A 52 -3.15 20.07 -0.49
C ARG A 52 -2.36 21.32 -0.10
N LYS A 53 -2.32 22.33 -0.96
CA LYS A 53 -1.53 23.57 -0.77
C LYS A 53 -1.67 24.17 0.64
N LYS A 54 -2.92 24.28 1.15
CA LYS A 54 -3.20 24.78 2.51
C LYS A 54 -2.53 23.98 3.63
N GLN A 55 -2.22 22.70 3.40
CA GLN A 55 -1.61 21.79 4.37
C GLN A 55 -0.09 21.68 4.20
N TRP A 56 0.50 22.31 3.18
CA TRP A 56 1.94 22.23 2.94
C TRP A 56 2.77 22.61 4.16
N PRO A 57 2.47 23.67 4.93
CA PRO A 57 3.22 23.98 6.15
C PRO A 57 3.19 22.86 7.20
N LYS A 58 2.05 22.17 7.33
CA LYS A 58 1.93 21.00 8.23
C LYS A 58 2.74 19.82 7.71
N ILE A 59 2.62 19.51 6.42
CA ILE A 59 3.33 18.41 5.76
C ILE A 59 4.85 18.63 5.84
N THR A 60 5.33 19.85 5.61
CA THR A 60 6.74 20.23 5.77
C THR A 60 7.23 19.90 7.17
N ARG A 61 6.53 20.38 8.22
CA ARG A 61 6.91 20.11 9.61
C ARG A 61 6.91 18.62 9.93
N ASP A 62 5.92 17.87 9.42
CA ASP A 62 5.85 16.42 9.62
C ASP A 62 7.01 15.67 8.94
N ILE A 63 7.42 16.09 7.74
CA ILE A 63 8.56 15.50 7.05
C ILE A 63 9.86 15.78 7.82
N ILE A 64 10.08 17.01 8.29
CA ILE A 64 11.29 17.35 9.06
C ILE A 64 11.35 16.54 10.35
N ARG A 65 10.25 16.53 11.11
CA ARG A 65 10.14 15.79 12.38
C ARG A 65 10.41 14.30 12.22
N LYS A 66 9.95 13.69 11.13
CA LYS A 66 10.17 12.26 10.84
C LYS A 66 11.57 11.96 10.29
N ASN A 67 12.29 12.96 9.80
CA ASN A 67 13.57 12.78 9.12
C ASN A 67 14.62 13.80 9.59
N PRO A 68 14.89 13.92 10.90
CA PRO A 68 15.86 14.90 11.40
C PRO A 68 17.25 14.70 10.80
N HIS A 69 17.62 13.45 10.46
CA HIS A 69 18.89 13.10 9.82
C HIS A 69 19.06 13.70 8.41
N ALA A 70 17.96 13.97 7.72
CA ALA A 70 17.93 14.45 6.34
C ALA A 70 18.12 15.97 6.21
N PHE A 71 18.00 16.73 7.30
CA PHE A 71 18.07 18.19 7.30
C PHE A 71 19.21 18.67 8.20
N ILE A 72 20.05 19.56 7.69
CA ILE A 72 21.10 20.17 8.49
C ILE A 72 20.46 21.18 9.44
N ASN A 73 20.67 21.03 10.75
CA ASN A 73 20.08 21.89 11.80
C ASN A 73 18.54 21.97 11.75
N ASN A 74 17.86 20.93 11.26
CA ASN A 74 16.41 20.90 11.00
C ASN A 74 15.92 22.00 10.03
N ASP A 75 16.82 22.58 9.24
CA ASP A 75 16.48 23.61 8.26
C ASP A 75 15.89 22.97 6.98
N PRO A 76 14.63 23.29 6.61
CA PRO A 76 13.98 22.73 5.42
C PRO A 76 14.67 23.10 4.09
N THR A 77 15.47 24.17 4.08
CA THR A 77 16.22 24.60 2.89
C THR A 77 17.52 23.83 2.71
N ARG A 78 18.00 23.15 3.77
CA ARG A 78 19.28 22.43 3.82
C ARG A 78 19.09 20.92 3.89
N MET A 79 18.47 20.37 2.86
CA MET A 79 18.23 18.94 2.73
C MET A 79 19.44 18.21 2.13
N LYS A 80 19.88 17.12 2.75
CA LYS A 80 21.00 16.29 2.28
C LYS A 80 20.59 15.47 1.06
N ALA A 81 21.45 15.40 0.05
CA ALA A 81 21.25 14.50 -1.09
C ALA A 81 21.58 13.04 -0.72
N GLY A 82 21.01 12.07 -1.43
CA GLY A 82 21.25 10.64 -1.25
C GLY A 82 20.53 10.01 -0.06
N VAL A 83 19.91 10.82 0.81
CA VAL A 83 19.20 10.31 1.98
C VAL A 83 17.80 9.81 1.62
N ARG A 84 17.31 8.85 2.41
CA ARG A 84 15.95 8.32 2.32
C ARG A 84 15.03 9.09 3.27
N LEU A 85 13.97 9.67 2.71
CA LEU A 85 12.90 10.34 3.43
C LEU A 85 11.72 9.39 3.66
N THR A 86 11.27 9.33 4.90
CA THR A 86 9.96 8.80 5.29
C THR A 86 8.91 9.89 5.11
N LEU A 87 8.03 9.73 4.14
CA LEU A 87 7.01 10.71 3.84
C LEU A 87 5.75 10.43 4.69
N PRO A 88 5.08 11.47 5.22
CA PRO A 88 3.75 11.28 5.77
C PRO A 88 2.89 10.71 4.65
N GLN A 89 1.99 9.78 5.00
CA GLN A 89 1.06 9.22 4.04
C GLN A 89 0.52 10.37 3.19
N LYS A 90 0.47 10.21 1.87
CA LYS A 90 -0.59 10.93 1.17
C LYS A 90 -1.80 10.45 1.94
N ALA A 91 -2.35 11.29 2.81
CA ALA A 91 -3.76 11.27 2.95
C ALA A 91 -4.16 11.49 1.47
N VAL A 92 -4.50 10.38 0.82
CA VAL A 92 -5.57 10.40 -0.13
C VAL A 92 -6.55 11.22 0.67
N VAL A 93 -6.93 12.41 0.20
CA VAL A 93 -8.21 12.89 0.68
C VAL A 93 -9.04 11.70 0.25
N ARG A 94 -9.36 10.79 1.18
CA ARG A 94 -10.49 9.93 1.00
C ARG A 94 -11.54 11.01 0.91
N LEU A 95 -11.75 11.47 -0.32
CA LEU A 95 -13.02 11.89 -0.81
C LEU A 95 -13.79 10.57 -0.71
N VAL A 96 -14.05 10.11 0.53
CA VAL A 96 -15.39 9.74 0.89
C VAL A 96 -16.08 11.06 0.65
N PRO A 97 -16.67 11.27 -0.53
CA PRO A 97 -17.39 12.51 -0.70
C PRO A 97 -18.46 12.46 0.41
N SER A 98 -18.50 13.47 1.26
CA SER A 98 -19.47 13.59 2.36
C SER A 98 -20.91 13.59 1.87
N LYS A 99 -21.09 13.68 0.54
CA LYS A 99 -22.30 13.39 -0.21
C LYS A 99 -21.97 12.37 -1.30
N PRO A 100 -22.69 11.25 -1.45
CA PRO A 100 -22.60 10.46 -2.66
C PRO A 100 -23.05 11.35 -3.82
N TRP A 101 -22.09 11.81 -4.62
CA TRP A 101 -22.39 12.25 -5.99
C TRP A 101 -23.23 11.15 -6.64
N HIS A 102 -24.24 11.50 -7.43
CA HIS A 102 -25.19 10.62 -8.11
C HIS A 102 -24.49 9.50 -8.91
N ARG A 103 -23.97 8.51 -8.19
CA ARG A 103 -23.31 7.35 -8.74
C ARG A 103 -24.39 6.34 -8.93
N LYS A 104 -24.75 6.16 -10.18
CA LYS A 104 -25.66 5.11 -10.60
C LYS A 104 -25.01 3.76 -10.28
N GLN A 105 -25.58 3.04 -9.33
CA GLN A 105 -25.18 1.67 -9.03
C GLN A 105 -25.58 0.79 -10.21
N VAL A 106 -24.66 -0.05 -10.66
CA VAL A 106 -24.86 -0.96 -11.79
C VAL A 106 -24.81 -2.42 -11.37
N GLY A 107 -24.39 -2.70 -10.14
CA GLY A 107 -24.34 -4.05 -9.61
C GLY A 107 -23.84 -4.10 -8.18
N THR A 108 -23.75 -5.32 -7.68
CA THR A 108 -23.28 -5.66 -6.33
C THR A 108 -22.30 -6.83 -6.43
N VAL A 109 -21.28 -6.83 -5.59
CA VAL A 109 -20.32 -7.96 -5.53
C VAL A 109 -21.02 -9.16 -4.91
N ALA A 110 -21.21 -10.22 -5.70
CA ALA A 110 -21.73 -11.50 -5.23
C ALA A 110 -20.64 -12.33 -4.55
N GLU A 111 -19.42 -12.26 -5.09
CA GLU A 111 -18.26 -13.01 -4.60
C GLU A 111 -16.97 -12.30 -5.01
N SER A 112 -15.92 -12.40 -4.21
CA SER A 112 -14.60 -11.87 -4.53
C SER A 112 -13.50 -12.65 -3.82
N GLU A 113 -12.44 -12.99 -4.54
CA GLU A 113 -11.22 -13.57 -3.96
C GLU A 113 -9.99 -12.76 -4.38
N GLY A 114 -8.94 -12.83 -3.57
CA GLY A 114 -7.69 -12.14 -3.83
C GLY A 114 -7.80 -10.62 -3.70
N SER A 115 -6.92 -9.91 -4.40
CA SER A 115 -6.91 -8.43 -4.40
C SER A 115 -7.86 -7.91 -5.47
N VAL A 116 -9.01 -7.36 -5.06
CA VAL A 116 -9.96 -6.69 -5.96
C VAL A 116 -10.22 -5.27 -5.50
N ILE A 117 -10.00 -4.31 -6.40
CA ILE A 117 -10.32 -2.91 -6.17
C ILE A 117 -11.15 -2.34 -7.32
N ALA A 118 -11.97 -1.35 -7.02
CA ALA A 118 -12.61 -0.51 -8.01
C ALA A 118 -12.07 0.91 -7.92
N VAL A 119 -11.73 1.47 -9.08
CA VAL A 119 -11.17 2.80 -9.23
C VAL A 119 -12.19 3.68 -9.93
N ASP A 120 -12.64 4.74 -9.25
CA ASP A 120 -13.59 5.68 -9.84
C ASP A 120 -12.93 6.60 -10.90
N LYS A 121 -13.75 7.38 -11.61
CA LYS A 121 -13.27 8.37 -12.61
C LYS A 121 -12.29 9.41 -12.05
N ARG A 122 -12.28 9.63 -10.73
CA ARG A 122 -11.39 10.57 -10.02
C ARG A 122 -10.12 9.88 -9.52
N LYS A 123 -9.87 8.63 -9.93
CA LYS A 123 -8.74 7.78 -9.51
C LYS A 123 -8.75 7.44 -8.01
N VAL A 124 -9.92 7.49 -7.37
CA VAL A 124 -10.09 7.01 -5.98
C VAL A 124 -10.33 5.51 -6.02
N SER A 125 -9.44 4.77 -5.35
CA SER A 125 -9.52 3.33 -5.23
C SER A 125 -10.30 2.94 -3.97
N ARG A 126 -11.13 1.91 -4.10
CA ARG A 126 -11.78 1.23 -2.97
C ARG A 126 -11.67 -0.27 -3.15
N LYS A 127 -11.48 -1.00 -2.05
CA LYS A 127 -11.58 -2.46 -2.07
C LYS A 127 -13.00 -2.86 -2.46
N LEU A 128 -13.13 -3.94 -3.21
CA LEU A 128 -14.40 -4.62 -3.47
C LEU A 128 -14.44 -5.92 -2.65
N SER A 129 -15.45 -6.03 -1.80
CA SER A 129 -15.79 -7.21 -1.02
C SER A 129 -17.27 -7.56 -1.26
N MET A 130 -17.66 -8.79 -0.94
CA MET A 130 -19.06 -9.25 -1.01
C MET A 130 -20.06 -8.22 -0.45
N GLY A 131 -21.15 -7.99 -1.17
CA GLY A 131 -22.22 -7.04 -0.83
C GLY A 131 -21.92 -5.58 -1.18
N GLN A 132 -20.71 -5.24 -1.61
CA GLN A 132 -20.38 -3.86 -1.95
C GLN A 132 -20.90 -3.45 -3.33
N PRO A 133 -21.33 -2.19 -3.49
CA PRO A 133 -21.84 -1.69 -4.76
C PRO A 133 -20.72 -1.42 -5.78
N VAL A 134 -21.03 -1.72 -7.03
CA VAL A 134 -20.28 -1.30 -8.22
C VAL A 134 -21.06 -0.21 -8.91
N TYR A 135 -20.37 0.87 -9.31
CA TYR A 135 -20.98 2.05 -9.90
C TYR A 135 -20.56 2.23 -11.35
N LEU A 136 -21.41 2.90 -12.11
CA LEU A 136 -21.13 3.22 -13.51
C LEU A 136 -19.83 4.03 -13.63
N GLY A 137 -18.92 3.53 -14.48
CA GLY A 137 -17.62 4.15 -14.75
C GLY A 137 -16.53 3.80 -13.75
N ASP A 138 -16.77 2.86 -12.83
CA ASP A 138 -15.69 2.21 -12.12
C ASP A 138 -14.83 1.36 -13.07
N LYS A 139 -13.51 1.42 -12.86
CA LYS A 139 -12.58 0.43 -13.40
C LYS A 139 -12.29 -0.58 -12.31
N VAL A 140 -12.71 -1.82 -12.52
CA VAL A 140 -12.36 -2.94 -11.64
C VAL A 140 -10.96 -3.44 -12.00
N ILE A 141 -10.12 -3.64 -10.98
CA ILE A 141 -8.74 -4.14 -11.11
C ILE A 141 -8.59 -5.31 -10.16
N THR A 142 -8.12 -6.44 -10.69
CA THR A 142 -7.78 -7.63 -9.93
C THR A 142 -6.26 -7.78 -9.87
N GLY A 143 -5.76 -8.31 -8.75
CA GLY A 143 -4.37 -8.67 -8.53
C GLY A 143 -4.16 -10.18 -8.57
N GLU A 144 -3.13 -10.65 -7.88
CA GLU A 144 -2.80 -12.08 -7.78
C GLU A 144 -3.98 -12.89 -7.24
N LYS A 145 -4.32 -13.98 -7.95
CA LYS A 145 -5.48 -14.87 -7.69
C LYS A 145 -6.82 -14.10 -7.59
N GLY A 146 -6.87 -12.89 -8.16
CA GLY A 146 -8.00 -11.99 -8.01
C GLY A 146 -9.12 -12.30 -8.98
N TYR A 147 -10.30 -12.61 -8.48
CA TYR A 147 -11.53 -12.61 -9.27
C TYR A 147 -12.68 -11.94 -8.52
N VAL A 148 -13.68 -11.51 -9.28
CA VAL A 148 -14.90 -10.95 -8.72
C VAL A 148 -16.10 -11.40 -9.54
N ARG A 149 -17.15 -11.85 -8.86
CA ARG A 149 -18.45 -12.12 -9.45
C ARG A 149 -19.39 -10.98 -9.10
N LEU A 150 -19.99 -10.39 -10.12
CA LEU A 150 -20.93 -9.27 -9.95
C LEU A 150 -22.35 -9.76 -10.25
N HIS A 151 -23.28 -9.39 -9.39
CA HIS A 151 -24.71 -9.40 -9.70
C HIS A 151 -25.04 -8.04 -10.30
N MET A 152 -25.28 -8.00 -11.61
CA MET A 152 -25.61 -6.77 -12.32
C MET A 152 -27.09 -6.43 -12.15
N ILE A 153 -27.41 -5.14 -12.11
CA ILE A 153 -28.79 -4.65 -12.11
C ILE A 153 -29.13 -4.37 -13.57
N ASP A 154 -30.06 -5.15 -14.15
CA ASP A 154 -30.37 -5.11 -15.58
C ASP A 154 -31.07 -3.79 -16.02
N ASP A 155 -31.62 -3.00 -15.08
CA ASP A 155 -32.29 -1.71 -15.35
C ASP A 155 -31.46 -0.48 -14.98
N ALA A 156 -30.14 -0.56 -15.13
CA ALA A 156 -29.30 0.62 -14.99
C ALA A 156 -29.54 1.60 -16.16
N VAL A 157 -30.54 2.50 -16.09
CA VAL A 157 -30.83 3.63 -17.04
C VAL A 157 -30.28 4.98 -16.60
#